data_AF-A0A7W7FUL4-F1
#
_entry.id   AF-A0A7W7FUL4-F1
#
_cell.length_a   1.000
_cell.length_b   1.000
_cell.length_c   1.000
_cell.angle_alpha   90.00
_cell.angle_beta   90.00
_cell.angle_gamma   90.00
#
_symmetry.space_group_name_H-M   'P 1'
#
loop_
_entity.id
_entity.type
_entity.pdbx_description
1 polymer ?
#
loop_
_entity_poly.entity_id
_entity_poly.type
_entity_poly.pdbx_seq_one_letter_code
_entity_poly.pdbx_strand_id
1 'polypeptide(L)'
;MARPELPLDPSAGPVHRFAADLRSLRARAGSPPYHELARQAHFSVTSLSDAARGHRLPTLAVVRGYVLACGGDVEQWSGRWRDLVAAQRRAKRVSSGKPDRKFALWLISVGVGLLGAAQHDAR
;
A
#
# COMPACT_ATOMS: atom_id res chain seq x y z
N MET A 1 -20.99 -23.33 -5.79
CA MET A 1 -20.02 -22.81 -6.78
C MET A 1 -19.40 -21.53 -6.24
N ALA A 2 -18.06 -21.47 -6.14
CA ALA A 2 -17.38 -20.25 -5.71
C ALA A 2 -17.45 -19.20 -6.83
N ARG A 3 -17.87 -17.97 -6.50
CA ARG A 3 -17.82 -16.85 -7.43
C ARG A 3 -16.36 -16.64 -7.84
N PRO A 4 -16.03 -16.61 -9.15
CA PRO A 4 -14.66 -16.39 -9.59
C PRO A 4 -14.17 -15.05 -9.05
N GLU A 5 -12.98 -15.07 -8.47
CA GLU A 5 -12.35 -13.86 -7.96
C GLU A 5 -12.10 -12.91 -9.12
N LEU A 6 -12.46 -11.63 -8.96
CA LEU A 6 -12.19 -10.62 -9.99
C LEU A 6 -10.70 -10.60 -10.34
N PRO A 7 -10.32 -10.40 -11.62
CA PRO A 7 -8.93 -10.27 -12.02
C PRO A 7 -8.27 -9.17 -11.19
N LEU A 8 -7.20 -9.51 -10.48
CA LEU A 8 -6.31 -8.51 -9.91
C LEU A 8 -5.25 -8.21 -10.94
N ASP A 9 -5.02 -6.93 -11.22
CA ASP A 9 -3.84 -6.50 -11.95
C ASP A 9 -2.65 -6.41 -10.96
N PRO A 10 -1.68 -7.34 -11.02
CA PRO A 10 -0.50 -7.29 -10.15
C PRO A 10 0.45 -6.12 -10.47
N SER A 11 0.19 -5.35 -11.53
CA SER A 11 0.92 -4.15 -11.92
C SER A 11 0.31 -2.86 -11.38
N ALA A 12 -0.94 -2.91 -10.89
CA ALA A 12 -1.65 -1.74 -10.33
C ALA A 12 -0.99 -1.19 -9.05
N GLY A 13 -0.13 -1.97 -8.40
CA GLY A 13 0.71 -1.50 -7.31
C GLY A 13 1.20 -2.61 -6.38
N PRO A 14 2.08 -2.28 -5.43
CA PRO A 14 2.74 -3.29 -4.61
C PRO A 14 1.77 -4.02 -3.65
N VAL A 15 0.64 -3.40 -3.27
CA VAL A 15 -0.43 -4.06 -2.50
C VAL A 15 -1.22 -5.05 -3.35
N HIS A 16 -1.52 -4.71 -4.61
CA HIS A 16 -2.19 -5.62 -5.54
C HIS A 16 -1.31 -6.83 -5.85
N ARG A 17 -0.01 -6.61 -6.07
CA ARG A 17 0.96 -7.68 -6.28
C ARG A 17 1.04 -8.63 -5.06
N PHE A 18 1.10 -8.08 -3.85
CA PHE A 18 1.07 -8.88 -2.62
C PHE A 18 -0.22 -9.71 -2.48
N ALA A 19 -1.38 -9.15 -2.82
CA ALA A 19 -2.65 -9.88 -2.81
C ALA A 19 -2.71 -10.98 -3.89
N ALA A 20 -2.18 -10.73 -5.09
CA ALA A 20 -2.06 -11.74 -6.14
C ALA A 20 -1.15 -12.91 -5.71
N ASP A 21 -0.06 -12.61 -5.00
CA ASP A 21 0.81 -13.65 -4.44
C ASP A 21 0.08 -14.48 -3.38
N LEU A 22 -0.77 -13.86 -2.53
CA LEU A 22 -1.58 -14.59 -1.54
C LEU A 22 -2.56 -15.54 -2.24
N ARG A 23 -3.21 -15.08 -3.32
CA ARG A 23 -4.06 -15.96 -4.15
C ARG A 23 -3.28 -17.11 -4.76
N SER A 24 -2.06 -16.84 -5.23
CA SER A 24 -1.16 -17.87 -5.77
C SER A 24 -0.76 -18.89 -4.70
N LEU A 25 -0.53 -18.46 -3.45
CA LEU A 25 -0.30 -19.35 -2.32
C LEU A 25 -1.52 -20.24 -2.06
N ARG A 26 -2.72 -19.66 -2.04
CA ARG A 26 -3.98 -20.41 -1.87
C ARG A 26 -4.19 -21.40 -3.01
N ALA A 27 -3.87 -21.02 -4.25
CA ALA A 27 -3.95 -21.91 -5.39
C ALA A 27 -3.02 -23.13 -5.25
N ARG A 28 -1.76 -22.91 -4.82
CA ARG A 28 -0.80 -23.99 -4.52
C ARG A 28 -1.26 -24.91 -3.40
N ALA A 29 -2.04 -24.39 -2.45
CA ALA A 29 -2.65 -25.15 -1.37
C ALA A 29 -3.93 -25.90 -1.77
N GLY A 30 -4.29 -25.96 -3.05
CA GLY A 30 -5.51 -26.63 -3.54
C GLY A 30 -6.76 -25.75 -3.58
N SER A 31 -6.60 -24.43 -3.47
CA SER A 31 -7.70 -23.45 -3.48
C SER A 31 -8.77 -23.65 -2.40
N PRO A 32 -8.40 -23.85 -1.11
CA PRO A 32 -9.38 -24.00 -0.04
C PRO A 32 -10.34 -22.80 -0.04
N PRO A 33 -11.65 -23.02 0.19
CA PRO A 33 -12.63 -21.95 0.26
C PRO A 33 -12.41 -21.09 1.51
N TYR A 34 -12.79 -19.83 1.44
CA TYR A 34 -12.53 -18.86 2.52
C TYR A 34 -13.13 -19.25 3.88
N HIS A 35 -14.22 -20.02 3.93
CA HIS A 35 -14.80 -20.49 5.19
C HIS A 35 -13.94 -21.57 5.86
N GLU A 36 -13.23 -22.39 5.09
CA GLU A 36 -12.31 -23.39 5.63
C GLU A 36 -11.03 -22.72 6.14
N LEU A 37 -10.50 -21.81 5.33
CA LEU A 37 -9.38 -20.93 5.68
C LEU A 37 -9.68 -20.11 6.95
N ALA A 38 -10.91 -19.61 7.10
CA ALA A 38 -11.38 -18.90 8.30
C ALA A 38 -11.32 -19.76 9.56
N ARG A 39 -11.75 -21.02 9.48
CA ARG A 39 -11.69 -21.97 10.61
C ARG A 39 -10.26 -22.27 11.02
N GLN A 40 -9.37 -22.45 10.05
CA GLN A 40 -7.95 -22.76 10.30
C GLN A 40 -7.16 -21.54 10.81
N ALA A 41 -7.44 -20.36 10.26
CA ALA A 41 -6.71 -19.13 10.56
C ALA A 41 -7.28 -18.35 11.76
N HIS A 42 -8.45 -18.75 12.29
CA HIS A 42 -9.19 -18.03 13.33
C HIS A 42 -9.52 -16.57 12.97
N PHE A 43 -9.81 -16.31 11.70
CA PHE A 43 -10.22 -14.99 11.18
C PHE A 43 -11.55 -15.08 10.45
N SER A 44 -12.23 -13.95 10.28
CA SER A 44 -13.47 -13.88 9.51
C SER A 44 -13.23 -14.12 8.02
N VAL A 45 -14.20 -14.77 7.37
CA VAL A 45 -14.25 -14.97 5.90
C VAL A 45 -14.04 -13.65 5.16
N THR A 46 -14.70 -12.58 5.61
CA THR A 46 -14.60 -11.24 5.02
C THR A 46 -13.17 -10.72 5.06
N SER A 47 -12.47 -10.82 6.19
CA SER A 47 -11.09 -10.36 6.34
C SER A 47 -10.12 -11.10 5.41
N LEU A 48 -10.30 -12.41 5.24
CA LEU A 48 -9.46 -13.23 4.36
C LEU A 48 -9.76 -12.96 2.88
N SER A 49 -11.05 -12.79 2.53
CA SER A 49 -11.47 -12.40 1.19
C SER A 49 -10.93 -11.02 0.83
N ASP A 50 -11.01 -10.05 1.75
CA ASP A 50 -10.49 -8.70 1.58
C ASP A 50 -8.96 -8.66 1.44
N ALA A 51 -8.23 -9.46 2.24
CA ALA A 51 -6.79 -9.61 2.10
C ALA A 51 -6.40 -10.07 0.68
N ALA A 52 -7.18 -10.98 0.11
CA ALA A 52 -6.99 -11.48 -1.25
C ALA A 52 -7.58 -10.56 -2.34
N ARG A 53 -8.23 -9.44 -2.00
CA ARG A 53 -8.72 -8.45 -2.99
C ARG A 53 -7.71 -7.35 -3.29
N GLY A 54 -6.73 -7.11 -2.43
CA GLY A 54 -5.69 -6.11 -2.68
C GLY A 54 -6.13 -4.65 -2.64
N HIS A 55 -7.35 -4.35 -2.14
CA HIS A 55 -7.83 -2.96 -1.98
C HIS A 55 -7.04 -2.19 -0.92
N ARG A 56 -6.58 -2.90 0.12
CA ARG A 56 -5.79 -2.38 1.23
C ARG A 56 -4.85 -3.49 1.70
N LEU A 57 -3.70 -3.08 2.22
CA LEU A 57 -2.78 -3.98 2.87
C LEU A 57 -3.41 -4.61 4.12
N PRO A 58 -3.57 -5.95 4.21
CA PRO A 58 -4.05 -6.63 5.41
C PRO A 58 -3.12 -6.41 6.61
N THR A 59 -3.61 -6.65 7.83
CA THR A 59 -2.77 -6.64 9.02
C THR A 59 -1.81 -7.84 9.01
N LEU A 60 -0.69 -7.73 9.71
CA LEU A 60 0.28 -8.82 9.81
C LEU A 60 -0.36 -10.10 10.39
N ALA A 61 -1.26 -9.97 11.36
CA ALA A 61 -1.95 -11.12 11.95
C ALA A 61 -2.77 -11.89 10.91
N VAL A 62 -3.53 -11.19 10.05
CA VAL A 62 -4.31 -11.81 8.97
C VAL A 62 -3.40 -12.49 7.96
N VAL A 63 -2.28 -11.87 7.58
CA VAL A 63 -1.30 -12.49 6.66
C VAL A 63 -0.74 -13.77 7.25
N ARG A 64 -0.31 -13.76 8.51
CA ARG A 64 0.26 -14.95 9.16
C ARG A 64 -0.76 -16.09 9.23
N GLY A 65 -2.01 -15.80 9.60
CA GLY A 65 -3.08 -16.79 9.63
C GLY A 65 -3.42 -17.36 8.25
N TYR A 66 -3.51 -16.50 7.23
CA TYR A 66 -3.75 -16.93 5.84
C TYR A 66 -2.64 -17.85 5.33
N VAL A 67 -1.38 -17.45 5.54
CA VAL A 67 -0.20 -18.18 5.08
C VAL A 67 -0.10 -19.53 5.79
N LEU A 68 -0.29 -19.55 7.12
CA LEU A 68 -0.30 -20.78 7.91
C LEU A 68 -1.38 -21.75 7.44
N ALA A 69 -2.61 -21.28 7.23
CA ALA A 69 -3.72 -22.09 6.74
C ALA A 69 -3.49 -22.63 5.31
N CYS A 70 -2.69 -21.93 4.51
CA CYS A 70 -2.27 -22.40 3.18
C CYS A 70 -0.95 -23.21 3.20
N GLY A 71 -0.37 -23.49 4.38
CA GLY A 71 0.89 -24.23 4.51
C GLY A 71 2.13 -23.50 3.98
N GLY A 72 2.09 -22.17 3.89
CA GLY A 72 3.23 -21.37 3.47
C GLY A 72 4.17 -20.98 4.63
N ASP A 73 5.32 -20.41 4.28
CA ASP A 73 6.31 -19.93 5.25
C ASP A 73 5.90 -18.59 5.87
N VAL A 74 5.45 -18.64 7.13
CA VAL A 74 4.97 -17.46 7.86
C VAL A 74 6.05 -16.39 8.02
N GLU A 75 7.31 -16.74 8.20
CA GLU A 75 8.39 -15.77 8.43
C GLU A 75 8.80 -15.07 7.13
N GLN A 76 8.92 -15.83 6.04
CA GLN A 76 9.14 -15.25 4.71
C GLN A 76 8.05 -14.21 4.38
N TRP A 77 6.79 -14.57 4.58
CA TRP A 77 5.66 -13.70 4.29
C TRP A 77 5.57 -12.50 5.23
N SER A 78 5.93 -12.68 6.50
CA SER A 78 6.02 -11.59 7.47
C SER A 78 7.11 -10.58 7.11
N GLY A 79 8.27 -11.05 6.63
CA GLY A 79 9.34 -10.19 6.10
C GLY A 79 8.85 -9.33 4.95
N ARG A 80 8.29 -9.97 3.92
CA ARG A 80 7.72 -9.28 2.74
C ARG A 80 6.66 -8.23 3.11
N TRP A 81 5.82 -8.54 4.10
CA TRP A 81 4.82 -7.59 4.60
C TRP A 81 5.46 -6.36 5.27
N ARG A 82 6.48 -6.55 6.12
CA ARG A 82 7.19 -5.45 6.78
C ARG A 82 7.88 -4.54 5.76
N ASP A 83 8.52 -5.11 4.75
CA ASP A 83 9.16 -4.37 3.67
C ASP A 83 8.17 -3.50 2.90
N LEU A 84 6.98 -4.06 2.61
CA LEU A 84 5.90 -3.35 1.96
C LEU A 84 5.38 -2.18 2.81
N VAL A 85 5.18 -2.39 4.12
CA VAL A 85 4.80 -1.31 5.04
C VAL A 85 5.86 -0.21 5.08
N ALA A 86 7.14 -0.58 5.14
CA ALA A 86 8.24 0.38 5.14
C ALA A 86 8.28 1.19 3.83
N ALA A 87 8.10 0.54 2.69
CA ALA A 87 8.03 1.20 1.38
C ALA A 87 6.85 2.18 1.29
N GLN A 88 5.66 1.79 1.76
CA GLN A 88 4.48 2.66 1.81
C GLN A 88 4.70 3.89 2.69
N ARG A 89 5.35 3.72 3.85
CA ARG A 89 5.70 4.83 4.75
C ARG A 89 6.67 5.81 4.08
N ARG A 90 7.68 5.30 3.35
CA ARG A 90 8.62 6.14 2.59
C ARG A 90 7.91 6.91 1.46
N ALA A 91 7.07 6.24 0.69
CA ALA A 91 6.30 6.87 -0.39
C ALA A 91 5.39 7.99 0.15
N LYS A 92 4.69 7.75 1.27
CA LYS A 92 3.87 8.78 1.93
C LYS A 92 4.67 10.02 2.35
N ARG A 93 5.86 9.84 2.92
CA ARG A 93 6.73 10.97 3.31
C ARG A 93 7.13 11.83 2.11
N VAL A 94 7.48 11.21 0.99
CA VAL A 94 7.83 11.93 -0.25
C VAL A 94 6.61 12.70 -0.77
N SER A 95 5.42 12.08 -0.79
CA SER A 95 4.21 12.75 -1.27
C SER A 95 3.67 13.85 -0.35
N SER A 96 4.01 13.81 0.95
CA SER A 96 3.63 14.84 1.93
C SER A 96 4.49 16.10 1.83
N GLY A 97 5.59 16.08 1.07
CA GLY A 97 6.50 17.21 0.89
C GLY A 97 6.06 18.25 -0.15
N LYS A 98 4.79 18.25 -0.58
CA LYS A 98 4.29 19.25 -1.53
C LYS A 98 3.91 20.53 -0.77
N PRO A 99 4.57 21.68 -1.01
CA PRO A 99 4.03 22.95 -0.55
C PRO A 99 2.67 23.11 -1.21
N ASP A 100 1.64 23.33 -0.40
CA ASP A 100 0.31 23.58 -0.90
C ASP A 100 0.32 24.79 -1.84
N ARG A 101 -0.54 24.75 -2.85
CA ARG A 101 -0.64 25.76 -3.92
C ARG A 101 -1.05 27.15 -3.41
N LYS A 102 -1.31 27.30 -2.10
CA LYS A 102 -1.57 28.58 -1.47
C LYS A 102 -0.26 29.28 -1.06
N PHE A 103 0.83 28.53 -0.82
CA PHE A 103 2.15 29.11 -0.55
C PHE A 103 2.80 29.78 -1.78
N ALA A 104 2.60 29.22 -2.98
CA ALA A 104 3.11 29.83 -4.21
C ALA A 104 2.37 31.14 -4.57
N LEU A 105 1.08 31.24 -4.24
CA LEU A 105 0.30 32.48 -4.37
C LEU A 105 0.56 33.47 -3.22
N TRP A 106 0.91 32.99 -2.03
CA TRP A 106 1.34 33.85 -0.92
C TRP A 106 2.73 34.45 -1.14
N LEU A 107 3.68 33.72 -1.75
CA LEU A 107 5.03 34.24 -2.11
C LEU A 107 5.00 35.28 -3.24
N ILE A 108 3.96 35.31 -4.06
CA ILE A 108 3.72 36.41 -5.03
C ILE A 108 3.16 37.66 -4.32
N SER A 109 2.55 37.49 -3.14
CA SER A 109 1.88 38.57 -2.40
C SER A 109 2.70 39.14 -1.23
N VAL A 110 3.67 38.40 -0.69
CA VAL A 110 4.68 38.92 0.25
C VAL A 110 5.93 39.26 -0.55
N GLY A 111 6.02 40.52 -0.97
CA GLY A 111 7.13 41.04 -1.74
C GLY A 111 8.48 40.71 -1.11
N VAL A 112 9.17 39.73 -1.68
CA VAL A 112 10.63 39.67 -1.61
C VAL A 112 11.11 40.89 -2.40
N GLY A 113 11.31 41.98 -1.68
CA GLY A 113 11.96 43.19 -2.18
C GLY A 113 13.40 42.87 -2.52
N LEU A 114 13.61 42.29 -3.71
CA LEU A 114 14.90 42.27 -4.36
C LEU A 114 14.95 43.47 -5.31
N LEU A 115 15.99 44.26 -5.14
CA LEU A 115 16.60 45.15 -6.15
C LEU A 115 16.15 46.62 -6.15
N GLY A 116 17.10 47.50 -5.84
CA GLY A 116 16.96 48.95 -6.06
C GLY A 116 18.13 49.83 -5.59
N ALA A 117 19.32 49.28 -5.38
CA ALA A 117 20.53 50.10 -5.25
C ALA A 117 21.13 50.31 -6.66
N ALA A 118 21.01 51.51 -7.22
CA ALA A 118 21.94 52.04 -8.22
C ALA A 118 21.69 53.54 -8.43
N GLN A 119 22.66 54.36 -8.01
CA GLN A 119 22.90 55.72 -8.49
C GLN A 119 22.79 55.81 -10.01
N HIS A 120 22.12 56.85 -10.51
CA HIS A 120 22.65 57.77 -11.51
C HIS A 120 21.63 58.89 -11.74
N ASP A 121 21.94 60.12 -11.33
CA ASP A 121 21.57 61.26 -12.16
C ASP A 121 22.64 62.35 -12.03
N ALA A 122 23.01 62.86 -13.19
CA ALA A 122 24.09 63.77 -13.44
C ALA A 122 23.51 65.00 -14.12
N ARG A 123 23.56 66.15 -13.44
CA ARG A 123 24.02 67.44 -13.97
C ARG A 123 23.89 68.55 -12.93
#